data_AF-A0A024TYA6-F1
#
_entry.id   AF-A0A024TYA6-F1
#
_cell.length_a   1.000
_cell.length_b   1.000
_cell.length_c   1.000
_cell.angle_alpha   90.00
_cell.angle_beta   90.00
_cell.angle_gamma   90.00
#
_symmetry.space_group_name_H-M   'P 1'
#
loop_
_entity.id
_entity.type
_entity.pdbx_description
1 polymer ?
#
loop_
_entity_poly.entity_id
_entity_poly.type
_entity_poly.pdbx_seq_one_letter_code
_entity_poly.pdbx_strand_id
1 'polypeptide(L)'
;MIICAFFITNLFIGVLCDSFTRETYGSIVTDEQIQWIKLQNKVLALSPVRLHPCPTSNPRRWLYKVATWMYFEHFITIVILVNTVAMASQYFGASVTTTATLNTMNLAFSVIFTIEAAVKLGAFGIVYFEDSWNRFDFVIVVFTIVSLILQSIDIKVGSAATVIRVFRVGRALRLIKKAKIMKNLFDTLIVSLPAVINVTITASGWMVLTQTVR
;
A
#
# COMPACT_ATOMS: atom_id res chain seq x y z
N MET A 1 32.65 3.09 28.46
CA MET A 1 31.35 2.37 28.36
C MET A 1 30.80 2.32 26.94
N ILE A 2 30.62 3.46 26.24
CA ILE A 2 30.05 3.47 24.87
C ILE A 2 30.82 2.59 23.88
N ILE A 3 32.15 2.66 23.91
CA ILE A 3 33.02 1.85 23.04
C ILE A 3 32.85 0.35 23.34
N CYS A 4 32.94 -0.05 24.62
CA CYS A 4 32.72 -1.44 25.03
C CYS A 4 31.31 -1.93 24.64
N ALA A 5 30.27 -1.12 24.86
CA ALA A 5 28.91 -1.47 24.50
C ALA A 5 28.76 -1.68 22.99
N PHE A 6 29.31 -0.78 22.16
CA PHE A 6 29.27 -0.89 20.69
C PHE A 6 29.95 -2.18 20.18
N PHE A 7 31.12 -2.53 20.72
CA PHE A 7 31.82 -3.75 20.33
C PHE A 7 31.06 -5.01 20.76
N ILE A 8 30.55 -5.03 22.00
CA ILE A 8 29.78 -6.17 22.51
C ILE A 8 28.49 -6.37 21.72
N THR A 9 27.76 -5.30 21.40
CA THR A 9 26.52 -5.41 20.60
C THR A 9 26.81 -5.89 19.18
N ASN A 10 27.84 -5.37 18.52
CA ASN A 10 28.16 -5.78 17.16
C ASN A 10 28.66 -7.23 17.09
N LEU A 11 29.47 -7.66 18.07
CA LEU A 11 29.91 -9.05 18.19
C LEU A 11 28.71 -9.98 18.41
N PHE A 12 27.80 -9.61 19.31
CA PHE A 12 26.62 -10.40 19.62
C PHE A 12 25.67 -10.52 18.42
N ILE A 13 25.38 -9.41 17.73
CA ILE A 13 24.58 -9.41 16.50
C ILE A 13 25.25 -10.27 15.43
N GLY A 14 26.57 -10.17 15.28
CA GLY A 14 27.32 -10.99 14.33
C GLY A 14 27.19 -12.49 14.59
N VAL A 15 27.37 -12.91 15.85
CA VAL A 15 27.23 -14.32 16.24
C VAL A 15 25.79 -14.81 16.09
N LEU A 16 24.79 -14.00 16.48
CA LEU A 16 23.39 -14.33 16.28
C LEU A 16 23.04 -14.50 14.81
N CYS A 17 23.45 -13.56 13.95
CA CYS A 17 23.21 -13.63 12.52
C CYS A 17 23.86 -14.87 11.89
N ASP A 18 25.07 -15.25 12.30
CA ASP A 18 25.71 -16.48 11.83
C ASP A 18 24.93 -17.73 12.28
N SER A 19 24.49 -17.76 13.54
CA SER A 19 23.66 -18.84 14.07
C SER A 19 22.33 -18.98 13.32
N PHE A 20 21.64 -17.88 13.04
CA PHE A 20 20.39 -17.89 12.29
C PHE A 20 20.60 -18.22 10.81
N THR A 21 21.72 -17.82 10.21
CA THR A 21 22.04 -18.15 8.81
C THR A 21 22.30 -19.64 8.64
N ARG A 22 22.92 -20.28 9.64
CA ARG A 22 23.11 -21.74 9.68
C ARG A 22 21.78 -22.50 9.81
N GLU A 23 20.78 -21.92 10.47
CA GLU A 23 19.42 -22.47 10.53
C GLU A 23 18.50 -21.81 9.50
N THR A 24 18.57 -22.23 8.23
CA THR A 24 17.97 -21.57 7.06
C THR A 24 16.45 -21.27 7.16
N TYR A 25 15.72 -21.97 8.03
CA TYR A 25 14.31 -21.67 8.36
C TYR A 25 14.02 -21.59 9.88
N GLY A 26 15.02 -21.93 10.71
CA GLY A 26 14.92 -21.97 12.18
C GLY A 26 13.78 -22.81 12.76
N SER A 27 13.69 -22.83 14.09
CA SER A 27 12.49 -23.29 14.83
C SER A 27 11.32 -22.30 14.76
N ILE A 28 11.48 -21.16 14.09
CA ILE A 28 10.55 -20.02 14.17
C ILE A 28 9.33 -20.21 13.26
N VAL A 29 9.45 -21.04 12.21
CA VAL A 29 8.47 -21.18 11.14
C VAL A 29 8.00 -22.63 11.08
N THR A 30 6.69 -22.86 10.97
CA THR A 30 6.13 -24.22 10.88
C THR A 30 6.42 -24.84 9.51
N ASP A 31 6.41 -26.17 9.40
CA ASP A 31 6.62 -26.86 8.12
C ASP A 31 5.63 -26.41 7.03
N GLU A 32 4.37 -26.17 7.40
CA GLU A 32 3.35 -25.61 6.49
C GLU A 32 3.71 -24.20 6.01
N GLN A 33 4.19 -23.34 6.91
CA GLN A 33 4.62 -21.99 6.55
C GLN A 33 5.89 -22.04 5.67
N ILE A 34 6.81 -22.97 5.90
CA ILE A 34 7.97 -23.19 5.03
C ILE A 34 7.52 -23.59 3.62
N GLN A 35 6.55 -24.50 3.50
CA GLN A 35 5.96 -24.88 2.21
C GLN A 35 5.28 -23.68 1.53
N TRP A 36 4.53 -22.88 2.29
CA TRP A 36 3.90 -21.66 1.80
C TRP A 36 4.93 -20.65 1.26
N ILE A 37 6.00 -20.38 2.01
CA ILE A 37 7.08 -19.47 1.60
C ILE A 37 7.76 -20.00 0.31
N LYS A 38 8.06 -21.30 0.24
CA LYS A 38 8.64 -21.93 -0.96
C LYS A 38 7.71 -21.83 -2.17
N LEU A 39 6.41 -22.05 -1.97
CA LEU A 39 5.40 -21.87 -3.00
C LEU A 39 5.36 -20.42 -3.47
N GLN A 40 5.33 -19.47 -2.54
CA GLN A 40 5.27 -18.04 -2.84
C GLN A 40 6.51 -17.58 -3.62
N ASN A 41 7.71 -18.02 -3.23
CA ASN A 41 8.95 -17.71 -3.97
C ASN A 41 8.93 -18.29 -5.39
N LYS A 42 8.43 -19.52 -5.57
CA LYS A 42 8.26 -20.11 -6.91
C LYS A 42 7.22 -19.35 -7.73
N VAL A 43 6.09 -18.98 -7.14
CA VAL A 43 5.03 -18.19 -7.80
C VAL A 43 5.57 -16.82 -8.23
N LEU A 44 6.36 -16.16 -7.38
CA LEU A 44 6.99 -14.88 -7.72
C LEU A 44 7.99 -15.05 -8.88
N ALA A 45 8.83 -16.09 -8.85
CA ALA A 45 9.80 -16.39 -9.91
C ALA A 45 9.15 -16.78 -11.25
N LEU A 46 8.00 -17.46 -11.20
CA LEU A 46 7.26 -17.93 -12.38
C LEU A 46 6.16 -16.97 -12.84
N SER A 47 5.95 -15.85 -12.13
CA SER A 47 4.78 -14.99 -12.35
C SER A 47 4.73 -14.47 -13.80
N PRO A 48 3.75 -14.90 -14.62
CA PRO A 48 3.70 -14.54 -16.03
C PRO A 48 3.35 -13.06 -16.18
N VAL A 49 3.96 -12.41 -17.18
CA VAL A 49 3.55 -11.07 -17.59
C VAL A 49 2.12 -11.16 -18.13
N ARG A 50 1.16 -10.65 -17.36
CA ARG A 50 -0.26 -10.63 -17.74
C ARG A 50 -0.44 -9.68 -18.93
N LEU A 51 -0.71 -10.22 -20.12
CA LEU A 51 -1.09 -9.45 -21.30
C LEU A 51 -2.62 -9.38 -21.37
N HIS A 52 -3.19 -8.19 -21.23
CA HIS A 52 -4.64 -7.99 -21.36
C HIS A 52 -5.04 -8.02 -22.84
N PRO A 53 -5.85 -9.00 -23.31
CA PRO A 53 -6.25 -9.05 -24.71
C PRO A 53 -7.10 -7.83 -25.07
N CYS A 54 -6.87 -7.28 -26.27
CA CYS A 54 -7.62 -6.13 -26.76
C CYS A 54 -9.12 -6.47 -26.86
N PRO A 55 -10.02 -5.66 -26.25
CA PRO A 55 -11.46 -5.89 -26.35
C PRO A 55 -11.96 -5.65 -27.79
N THR A 56 -12.93 -6.46 -28.22
CA THR A 56 -13.47 -6.45 -29.59
C THR A 56 -14.46 -5.31 -29.87
N SER A 57 -15.13 -4.76 -28.85
CA SER A 57 -16.13 -3.71 -29.02
C SER A 57 -15.54 -2.30 -29.17
N ASN A 58 -16.09 -1.50 -30.10
CA ASN A 58 -15.57 -0.18 -30.50
C ASN A 58 -15.35 0.83 -29.35
N PRO A 59 -16.34 1.13 -28.47
CA PRO A 59 -16.12 2.08 -27.37
C PRO A 59 -15.09 1.56 -26.35
N ARG A 60 -15.08 0.25 -26.11
CA ARG A 60 -14.15 -0.39 -25.19
C ARG A 60 -12.72 -0.40 -25.73
N ARG A 61 -12.55 -0.49 -27.05
CA ARG A 61 -11.24 -0.41 -27.73
C ARG A 61 -10.63 0.99 -27.59
N TRP A 62 -11.43 2.05 -27.65
CA TRP A 62 -10.95 3.41 -27.40
C TRP A 62 -10.49 3.58 -25.95
N LEU A 63 -11.32 3.17 -24.98
CA LEU A 63 -10.96 3.18 -23.56
C LEU A 63 -9.70 2.37 -23.27
N TYR A 64 -9.56 1.19 -23.90
CA TYR A 64 -8.36 0.37 -23.78
C TYR A 64 -7.12 1.08 -24.35
N LYS A 65 -7.23 1.75 -25.50
CA LYS A 65 -6.11 2.56 -26.03
C LYS A 65 -5.70 3.66 -25.07
N VAL A 66 -6.66 4.38 -24.48
CA VAL A 66 -6.38 5.44 -23.50
C VAL A 66 -5.77 4.86 -22.22
N ALA A 67 -6.34 3.80 -21.66
CA ALA A 67 -5.89 3.16 -20.43
C ALA A 67 -4.49 2.53 -20.56
N THR A 68 -4.14 2.04 -21.75
CA THR A 68 -2.83 1.42 -22.03
C THR A 68 -1.79 2.45 -22.48
N TRP A 69 -2.16 3.72 -22.60
CA TRP A 69 -1.28 4.75 -23.13
C TRP A 69 -0.24 5.17 -22.08
N MET A 70 1.05 5.07 -22.42
CA MET A 70 2.16 5.38 -21.52
C MET A 70 2.10 6.82 -20.98
N TYR A 71 1.68 7.80 -21.80
CA TYR A 71 1.56 9.19 -21.37
C TYR A 71 0.44 9.41 -20.36
N PHE A 72 -0.67 8.67 -20.49
CA PHE A 72 -1.76 8.71 -19.52
C PHE A 72 -1.30 8.23 -18.14
N GLU A 73 -0.51 7.15 -18.10
CA GLU A 73 0.07 6.63 -16.87
C GLU A 73 1.06 7.61 -16.21
N HIS A 74 1.89 8.30 -17.00
CA HIS A 74 2.79 9.35 -16.49
C HIS A 74 2.01 10.57 -15.99
N PHE A 75 0.98 10.99 -16.72
CA PHE A 75 0.11 12.11 -16.31
C PHE A 75 -0.52 11.84 -14.93
N ILE A 76 -1.14 10.68 -14.74
CA ILE A 76 -1.71 10.30 -13.45
C ILE A 76 -0.64 10.28 -12.35
N THR A 77 0.56 9.79 -12.66
CA THR A 77 1.67 9.77 -11.68
C THR A 77 2.06 11.18 -11.23
N ILE A 78 2.16 12.14 -12.17
CA ILE A 78 2.41 13.55 -11.86
C ILE A 78 1.27 14.12 -11.00
N VAL A 79 0.01 13.81 -11.34
CA VAL A 79 -1.15 14.27 -10.56
C VAL A 79 -1.12 13.73 -9.12
N ILE A 80 -0.72 12.47 -8.91
CA ILE A 80 -0.54 11.90 -7.55
C ILE A 80 0.57 12.63 -6.79
N LEU A 81 1.70 12.93 -7.43
CA LEU A 81 2.80 13.67 -6.80
C LEU A 81 2.35 15.07 -6.38
N VAL A 82 1.70 15.81 -7.27
CA VAL A 82 1.19 17.16 -6.96
C VAL A 82 0.15 17.10 -5.85
N ASN A 83 -0.76 16.11 -5.86
CA ASN A 83 -1.73 15.93 -4.78
C ASN A 83 -1.03 15.63 -3.44
N THR A 84 0.02 14.81 -3.45
CA THR A 84 0.78 14.48 -2.24
C THR A 84 1.48 15.71 -1.67
N VAL A 85 2.09 16.54 -2.52
CA VAL A 85 2.71 17.82 -2.10
C VAL A 85 1.65 18.77 -1.52
N ALA A 86 0.49 18.90 -2.17
CA ALA A 86 -0.62 19.73 -1.66
C ALA A 86 -1.18 19.21 -0.32
N MET A 87 -1.08 17.90 -0.06
CA MET A 87 -1.44 17.31 1.23
C MET A 87 -0.38 17.61 2.29
N ALA A 88 0.91 17.58 1.92
CA ALA A 88 2.02 17.89 2.81
C ALA A 88 2.09 19.39 3.19
N SER A 89 1.57 20.28 2.34
CA SER A 89 1.55 21.73 2.62
C SER A 89 0.44 22.18 3.57
N GLN A 90 -0.38 21.27 4.11
CA GLN A 90 -1.43 21.63 5.08
C GLN A 90 -0.81 21.84 6.46
N TYR A 91 -1.05 23.01 7.05
CA TYR A 91 -0.58 23.38 8.39
C TYR A 91 -1.72 23.97 9.23
N PHE A 92 -1.57 23.90 10.56
CA PHE A 92 -2.56 24.46 11.50
C PHE A 92 -2.48 25.99 11.51
N GLY A 93 -3.64 26.66 11.44
CA GLY A 93 -3.69 28.13 11.34
C GLY A 93 -3.49 28.68 9.92
N ALA A 94 -3.63 27.85 8.89
CA ALA A 94 -3.62 28.31 7.50
C ALA A 94 -4.74 29.32 7.23
N SER A 95 -4.48 30.28 6.34
CA SER A 95 -5.48 31.29 5.98
C SER A 95 -6.72 30.64 5.37
N VAL A 96 -7.87 31.31 5.48
CA VAL A 96 -9.15 30.84 4.90
C VAL A 96 -9.00 30.63 3.39
N THR A 97 -8.27 31.50 2.71
CA THR A 97 -8.01 31.41 1.26
C THR A 97 -7.15 30.19 0.89
N THR A 98 -6.11 29.91 1.67
CA THR A 98 -5.23 28.74 1.48
C THR A 98 -6.01 27.44 1.69
N THR A 99 -6.83 27.38 2.74
CA THR A 99 -7.65 26.21 3.07
C THR A 99 -8.71 25.95 1.98
N ALA A 100 -9.38 27.00 1.51
CA ALA A 100 -10.35 26.89 0.42
C ALA A 100 -9.69 26.40 -0.88
N THR A 101 -8.52 26.96 -1.23
CA THR A 101 -7.76 26.56 -2.43
C THR A 101 -7.35 25.09 -2.36
N LEU A 102 -6.81 24.65 -1.23
CA LEU A 102 -6.42 23.26 -1.02
C LEU A 102 -7.63 22.32 -1.09
N ASN A 103 -8.79 22.71 -0.55
CA ASN A 103 -10.01 21.91 -0.67
C ASN A 103 -10.47 21.78 -2.13
N THR A 104 -10.48 22.87 -2.89
CA THR A 104 -10.81 22.85 -4.33
C THR A 104 -9.85 21.96 -5.12
N MET A 105 -8.54 22.05 -4.86
CA MET A 105 -7.55 21.18 -5.50
C MET A 105 -7.78 19.71 -5.16
N ASN A 106 -8.08 19.40 -3.89
CA ASN A 106 -8.36 18.03 -3.47
C ASN A 106 -9.61 17.44 -4.12
N LEU A 107 -10.65 18.26 -4.33
CA LEU A 107 -11.83 17.86 -5.10
C LEU A 107 -11.45 17.58 -6.55
N ALA A 108 -10.71 18.49 -7.20
CA ALA A 108 -10.26 18.32 -8.59
C ALA A 108 -9.44 17.03 -8.79
N PHE A 109 -8.46 16.77 -7.91
CA PHE A 109 -7.68 15.52 -7.95
C PHE A 109 -8.55 14.29 -7.75
N SER A 110 -9.57 14.38 -6.90
CA SER A 110 -10.50 13.28 -6.69
C SER A 110 -11.33 12.97 -7.92
N VAL A 111 -11.79 13.98 -8.65
CA VAL A 111 -12.48 13.79 -9.92
C VAL A 111 -11.57 13.13 -10.95
N ILE A 112 -10.32 13.59 -11.08
CA ILE A 112 -9.34 13.00 -12.01
C ILE A 112 -9.12 11.51 -11.72
N PHE A 113 -8.93 11.14 -10.46
CA PHE A 113 -8.74 9.73 -10.08
C PHE A 113 -9.99 8.87 -10.26
N THR A 114 -11.17 9.43 -10.06
CA THR A 114 -12.42 8.74 -10.35
C THR A 114 -12.57 8.47 -11.84
N ILE A 115 -12.22 9.45 -12.69
CA ILE A 115 -12.22 9.29 -14.15
C ILE A 115 -11.20 8.23 -14.57
N GLU A 116 -9.98 8.25 -14.01
CA GLU A 116 -8.97 7.22 -14.27
C GLU A 116 -9.50 5.81 -13.97
N ALA A 117 -10.06 5.61 -12.77
CA ALA A 117 -10.60 4.33 -12.36
C ALA A 117 -11.78 3.90 -13.26
N ALA A 118 -12.65 4.83 -13.65
CA ALA A 118 -13.75 4.55 -14.58
C ALA A 118 -13.25 4.15 -15.98
N VAL A 119 -12.23 4.84 -16.50
CA VAL A 119 -11.61 4.51 -17.80
C VAL A 119 -10.97 3.13 -17.76
N LYS A 120 -10.22 2.80 -16.69
CA LYS A 120 -9.59 1.48 -16.53
C LYS A 120 -10.61 0.37 -16.34
N LEU A 121 -11.64 0.61 -15.54
CA LEU A 121 -12.75 -0.34 -15.33
C LEU A 121 -13.50 -0.60 -16.64
N GLY A 122 -13.79 0.46 -17.41
CA GLY A 122 -14.42 0.34 -18.72
C GLY A 122 -13.55 -0.40 -19.74
N ALA A 123 -12.23 -0.19 -19.72
CA ALA A 123 -11.28 -0.86 -20.60
C ALA A 123 -11.14 -2.37 -20.29
N PHE A 124 -10.85 -2.71 -19.04
CA PHE A 124 -10.50 -4.07 -18.62
C PHE A 124 -11.70 -4.92 -18.18
N GLY A 125 -12.82 -4.30 -17.77
CA GLY A 125 -14.01 -5.00 -17.28
C GLY A 125 -13.72 -5.78 -16.00
N ILE A 126 -14.20 -7.02 -15.90
CA ILE A 126 -14.03 -7.89 -14.71
C ILE A 126 -12.54 -8.19 -14.44
N VAL A 127 -11.72 -8.28 -15.49
CA VAL A 127 -10.27 -8.52 -15.39
C VAL A 127 -9.55 -7.40 -14.61
N TYR A 128 -10.15 -6.21 -14.52
CA TYR A 128 -9.65 -5.13 -13.66
C TYR A 128 -9.47 -5.59 -12.20
N PHE A 129 -10.38 -6.42 -11.70
CA PHE A 129 -10.37 -6.90 -10.32
C PHE A 129 -9.42 -8.07 -10.08
N GLU A 130 -8.78 -8.64 -11.11
CA GLU A 130 -7.79 -9.72 -10.90
C GLU A 130 -6.46 -9.17 -10.39
N ASP A 131 -6.09 -7.95 -10.79
CA ASP A 131 -4.87 -7.28 -10.30
C ASP A 131 -5.12 -6.64 -8.93
N SER A 132 -4.40 -7.15 -7.91
CA SER A 132 -4.41 -6.62 -6.54
C SER A 132 -4.16 -5.11 -6.47
N TRP A 133 -3.31 -4.56 -7.34
CA TRP A 133 -2.98 -3.14 -7.34
C TRP A 133 -4.06 -2.28 -8.00
N ASN A 134 -4.83 -2.83 -8.95
CA ASN A 134 -6.02 -2.18 -9.49
C ASN A 134 -7.17 -2.20 -8.48
N ARG A 135 -7.35 -3.32 -7.77
CA ARG A 135 -8.30 -3.41 -6.65
C ARG A 135 -8.01 -2.38 -5.57
N PHE A 136 -6.75 -2.28 -5.13
CA PHE A 136 -6.33 -1.31 -4.12
C PHE A 136 -6.63 0.13 -4.53
N ASP A 137 -6.30 0.49 -5.78
CA ASP A 137 -6.57 1.84 -6.29
C ASP A 137 -8.07 2.16 -6.32
N PHE A 138 -8.89 1.21 -6.76
CA PHE A 138 -10.35 1.32 -6.77
C PHE A 138 -10.93 1.48 -5.37
N VAL A 139 -10.48 0.69 -4.40
CA VAL A 139 -10.86 0.83 -2.99
C VAL A 139 -10.58 2.25 -2.49
N ILE A 140 -9.40 2.80 -2.80
CA ILE A 140 -9.07 4.19 -2.42
C ILE A 140 -10.02 5.20 -3.09
N VAL A 141 -10.38 5.01 -4.38
CA VAL A 141 -11.34 5.91 -5.05
C VAL A 141 -12.69 5.86 -4.34
N VAL A 142 -13.19 4.67 -4.04
CA VAL A 142 -14.48 4.48 -3.35
C VAL A 142 -14.46 5.15 -1.97
N PHE A 143 -13.44 4.91 -1.15
CA PHE A 143 -13.31 5.56 0.16
C PHE A 143 -13.21 7.08 0.04
N THR A 144 -12.56 7.60 -1.01
CA THR A 144 -12.50 9.05 -1.25
C THR A 144 -13.90 9.60 -1.57
N ILE A 145 -14.67 8.94 -2.44
CA ILE A 145 -16.03 9.39 -2.78
C ILE A 145 -16.94 9.36 -1.55
N VAL A 146 -16.91 8.27 -0.78
CA VAL A 146 -17.65 8.14 0.48
C VAL A 146 -17.25 9.26 1.44
N SER A 147 -15.96 9.55 1.57
CA SER A 147 -15.46 10.65 2.38
C SER A 147 -16.01 12.02 1.96
N LEU A 148 -16.12 12.29 0.66
CA LEU A 148 -16.66 13.57 0.15
C LEU A 148 -18.15 13.69 0.45
N ILE A 149 -18.90 12.60 0.29
CA ILE A 149 -20.34 12.55 0.59
C ILE A 149 -20.58 12.78 2.09
N LEU A 150 -19.84 12.08 2.95
CA LEU A 150 -19.97 12.22 4.41
C LEU A 150 -19.66 13.65 4.88
N GLN A 151 -18.66 14.31 4.27
CA GLN A 151 -18.33 15.69 4.57
C GLN A 151 -19.42 16.68 4.10
N SER A 152 -20.16 16.34 3.04
CA SER A 152 -21.22 17.19 2.48
C SER A 152 -22.52 17.15 3.29
N ILE A 153 -22.79 16.06 4.01
CA ILE A 153 -24.03 15.87 4.80
C ILE A 153 -23.87 16.41 6.24
N ASP A 154 -22.73 17.03 6.58
CA ASP A 154 -22.37 17.54 7.93
C ASP A 154 -22.68 16.55 9.06
N ILE A 155 -22.58 15.24 8.77
CA ILE A 155 -22.77 14.23 9.80
C ILE A 155 -21.56 14.37 10.73
N LYS A 156 -21.81 14.75 11.99
CA LYS A 156 -20.81 14.81 13.06
C LYS A 156 -20.33 13.40 13.41
N VAL A 157 -19.52 12.81 12.53
CA VAL A 157 -18.91 11.50 12.76
C VAL A 157 -17.52 11.73 13.34
N GLY A 158 -17.43 11.96 14.65
CA GLY A 158 -16.17 12.28 15.34
C GLY A 158 -15.06 11.26 15.04
N SER A 159 -15.38 9.96 15.09
CA SER A 159 -14.43 8.88 14.78
C SER A 159 -14.18 8.71 13.28
N ALA A 160 -15.19 8.85 12.42
CA ALA A 160 -14.99 8.69 10.99
C ALA A 160 -14.22 9.86 10.36
N ALA A 161 -14.21 11.05 10.98
CA ALA A 161 -13.34 12.14 10.53
C ALA A 161 -11.85 11.75 10.55
N THR A 162 -11.42 11.00 11.58
CA THR A 162 -10.04 10.47 11.67
C THR A 162 -9.78 9.43 10.59
N VAL A 163 -10.70 8.48 10.41
CA VAL A 163 -10.58 7.42 9.39
C VAL A 163 -10.54 8.02 7.98
N ILE A 164 -11.39 8.99 7.70
CA ILE A 164 -11.42 9.77 6.45
C ILE A 164 -10.06 10.42 6.17
N ARG A 165 -9.45 11.06 7.17
CA ARG A 165 -8.12 11.67 7.02
C ARG A 165 -7.06 10.64 6.67
N VAL A 166 -7.09 9.46 7.32
CA VAL A 166 -6.15 8.36 7.03
C VAL A 166 -6.29 7.90 5.58
N PHE A 167 -7.51 7.65 5.09
CA PHE A 167 -7.72 7.25 3.69
C PHE A 167 -7.28 8.33 2.69
N ARG A 168 -7.47 9.61 3.04
CA ARG A 168 -7.02 10.74 2.22
C ARG A 168 -5.49 10.78 2.07
N VAL A 169 -4.76 10.49 3.16
CA VAL A 169 -3.29 10.34 3.11
C VAL A 169 -2.88 9.04 2.40
N GLY A 170 -3.66 7.97 2.57
CA GLY A 170 -3.48 6.68 1.91
C GLY A 170 -3.48 6.75 0.37
N ARG A 171 -3.98 7.82 -0.24
CA ARG A 171 -3.89 8.07 -1.69
C ARG A 171 -2.45 8.18 -2.18
N ALA A 172 -1.53 8.67 -1.34
CA ALA A 172 -0.10 8.71 -1.67
C ALA A 172 0.49 7.29 -1.82
N LEU A 173 -0.11 6.27 -1.21
CA LEU A 173 0.30 4.86 -1.35
C LEU A 173 0.13 4.36 -2.79
N ARG A 174 -0.67 5.03 -3.62
CA ARG A 174 -0.76 4.74 -5.07
C ARG A 174 0.58 4.89 -5.79
N LEU A 175 1.51 5.70 -5.26
CA LEU A 175 2.87 5.82 -5.78
C LEU A 175 3.65 4.49 -5.68
N ILE A 176 3.37 3.67 -4.67
CA ILE A 176 4.02 2.36 -4.47
C ILE A 176 3.76 1.47 -5.68
N LYS A 177 2.53 1.47 -6.21
CA LYS A 177 2.17 0.72 -7.42
C LYS A 177 3.00 1.12 -8.64
N LYS A 178 3.35 2.41 -8.76
CA LYS A 178 4.09 2.96 -9.90
C LYS A 178 5.59 2.72 -9.76
N ALA A 179 6.10 2.69 -8.54
CA ALA A 179 7.50 2.43 -8.25
C ALA A 179 7.79 0.91 -8.24
N LYS A 180 8.26 0.37 -9.37
CA LYS A 180 8.61 -1.06 -9.52
C LYS A 180 9.52 -1.59 -8.40
N ILE A 181 10.51 -0.80 -7.98
CA ILE A 181 11.43 -1.16 -6.88
C ILE A 181 10.66 -1.28 -5.56
N MET A 182 9.80 -0.31 -5.25
CA MET A 182 8.99 -0.33 -4.02
C MET A 182 8.05 -1.53 -4.01
N LYS A 183 7.42 -1.86 -5.14
CA LYS A 183 6.58 -3.05 -5.25
C LYS A 183 7.34 -4.33 -4.88
N ASN A 184 8.56 -4.52 -5.39
CA ASN A 184 9.37 -5.69 -5.04
C ASN A 184 9.66 -5.75 -3.54
N LEU A 185 9.99 -4.62 -2.92
CA LEU A 185 10.22 -4.55 -1.47
C LEU A 185 8.96 -4.89 -0.67
N PHE A 186 7.80 -4.36 -1.08
CA PHE A 186 6.51 -4.69 -0.48
C PHE A 186 6.16 -6.17 -0.64
N ASP A 187 6.40 -6.76 -1.81
CA ASP A 187 6.18 -8.19 -2.04
C ASP A 187 7.07 -9.04 -1.13
N THR A 188 8.35 -8.68 -0.95
CA THR A 188 9.24 -9.36 0.01
C THR A 188 8.81 -9.17 1.46
N LEU A 189 8.31 -7.98 1.82
CA LEU A 189 7.78 -7.72 3.16
C LEU A 189 6.60 -8.65 3.45
N ILE A 190 5.66 -8.80 2.50
CA ILE A 190 4.50 -9.68 2.63
C ILE A 190 4.94 -11.14 2.81
N VAL A 191 5.96 -11.61 2.09
CA VAL A 191 6.53 -12.96 2.27
C VAL A 191 7.06 -13.15 3.70
N SER A 192 7.64 -12.11 4.31
CA SER A 192 8.23 -12.19 5.67
C SER A 192 7.23 -12.07 6.83
N LEU A 193 6.00 -11.61 6.57
CA LEU A 193 4.99 -11.36 7.61
C LEU A 193 4.67 -12.57 8.50
N PRO A 194 4.52 -13.82 7.99
CA PRO A 194 4.20 -14.96 8.83
C PRO A 194 5.24 -15.20 9.94
N ALA A 195 6.52 -15.07 9.62
CA ALA A 195 7.60 -15.24 10.59
C ALA A 195 7.57 -14.14 11.66
N VAL A 196 7.34 -12.89 11.25
CA VAL A 196 7.21 -11.75 12.19
C VAL A 196 6.02 -11.94 13.12
N ILE A 197 4.90 -12.42 12.59
CA ILE A 197 3.68 -12.68 13.38
C ILE A 197 3.96 -13.76 14.42
N ASN A 198 4.60 -14.88 14.08
CA ASN A 198 4.94 -15.93 15.03
C ASN A 198 5.77 -15.37 16.21
N VAL A 199 6.85 -14.65 15.91
CA VAL A 199 7.72 -14.06 16.94
C VAL A 199 6.95 -13.07 17.83
N THR A 200 6.10 -12.24 17.22
CA THR A 200 5.29 -11.24 17.95
C THR A 200 4.26 -11.91 18.86
N ILE A 201 3.65 -13.01 18.43
CA ILE A 201 2.71 -13.78 19.25
C ILE A 201 3.44 -14.44 20.42
N THR A 202 4.59 -15.07 20.19
CA THR A 202 5.37 -15.69 21.27
C THR A 202 5.83 -14.66 22.30
N ALA A 203 6.31 -13.49 21.85
CA ALA A 203 6.74 -12.41 22.73
C ALA A 203 5.59 -11.81 23.54
N SER A 204 4.43 -11.58 22.91
CA SER A 204 3.25 -11.07 23.62
C SER A 204 2.70 -12.08 24.62
N GLY A 205 2.70 -13.38 24.28
CA GLY A 205 2.35 -14.46 25.22
C GLY A 205 3.26 -14.51 26.44
N TRP A 206 4.57 -14.39 26.24
CA TRP A 206 5.54 -14.33 27.34
C TRP A 206 5.28 -13.13 28.25
N MET A 207 5.02 -11.95 27.69
CA MET A 207 4.70 -10.75 28.46
C MET A 207 3.47 -10.96 29.35
N VAL A 208 2.39 -11.55 28.82
CA VAL A 208 1.17 -11.86 29.59
C VAL A 208 1.45 -12.85 30.72
N LEU A 209 2.24 -13.89 30.46
CA LEU A 209 2.62 -14.87 31.49
C LEU A 209 3.43 -14.19 32.62
N THR A 210 4.38 -13.31 32.29
CA THR A 210 5.16 -12.60 33.31
C THR A 210 4.33 -11.64 34.17
N GLN A 211 3.22 -11.12 33.65
CA GLN A 211 2.28 -10.29 34.40
C GLN A 211 1.32 -11.11 35.26
N THR A 212 1.00 -12.35 34.86
CA THR A 212 0.08 -13.24 35.59
C THR A 212 0.76 -13.96 36.77
N VAL A 213 2.09 -14.10 36.71
CA VAL A 213 2.92 -14.75 37.76
C VAL A 213 3.40 -13.75 38.83
N ARG A 214 3.06 -12.45 38.71
CA ARG A 214 3.29 -11.41 39.72
C ARG A 214 2.01 -11.10 40.49
#